data_AF-A0A348AJ43-F1
#
_entry.id   AF-A0A348AJ43-F1
#
_cell.length_a   1.000
_cell.length_b   1.000
_cell.length_c   1.000
_cell.angle_alpha   90.00
_cell.angle_beta   90.00
_cell.angle_gamma   90.00
#
_symmetry.space_group_name_H-M   'P 1'
#
loop_
_entity.id
_entity.type
_entity.pdbx_description
1 polymer ?
#
loop_
_entity_poly.entity_id
_entity_poly.type
_entity_poly.pdbx_seq_one_letter_code
_entity_poly.pdbx_strand_id
1 'polypeptide(L)'
;MSYLEVTQDMVIQAVRTLHNLIYEQWKTQLFLSPKWFGIVAFIIFSYILCFRLLDKTRYTRLFLFGSLITVFYTVYDIIGVNFLLWHYTFRIVPTMPSIMLDNLTIIPLYSMLVFQYTKTWTSFAAFYAVLAAMLSYGLPMFGIVKVINWSILYNIVLVVFLGLLARAVVIGIERLEEKAGSELSTPASTHLTPQPVLKHMERESEDRNEP
;
A
#
# COMPACT_ATOMS: atom_id res chain seq x y z
N MET A 1 -15.12 38.94 23.90
CA MET A 1 -15.57 38.10 22.77
C MET A 1 -16.32 36.92 23.35
N SER A 2 -17.63 36.81 23.16
CA SER A 2 -18.33 35.55 23.46
C SER A 2 -17.92 34.55 22.39
N TYR A 3 -17.34 33.42 22.79
CA TYR A 3 -17.13 32.32 21.86
C TYR A 3 -18.50 31.83 21.40
N LEU A 4 -18.68 31.68 20.08
CA LEU A 4 -19.81 30.96 19.53
C LEU A 4 -19.76 29.53 20.11
N GLU A 5 -20.74 29.18 20.93
CA GLU A 5 -20.88 27.82 21.42
C GLU A 5 -21.34 26.95 20.24
N VAL A 6 -20.40 26.23 19.63
CA VAL A 6 -20.69 25.33 18.52
C VAL A 6 -21.30 24.05 19.10
N THR A 7 -22.61 23.88 18.93
CA THR A 7 -23.31 22.68 19.39
C THR A 7 -23.11 21.52 18.42
N GLN A 8 -23.28 20.29 18.90
CA GLN A 8 -23.22 19.10 18.04
C GLN A 8 -24.27 19.14 16.92
N ASP A 9 -25.45 19.67 17.20
CA ASP A 9 -26.52 19.81 16.21
C ASP A 9 -26.12 20.74 15.06
N MET A 10 -25.41 21.84 15.35
CA MET A 10 -24.88 22.73 14.31
C MET A 10 -23.89 22.01 13.40
N VAL A 11 -23.01 21.18 13.98
CA VAL A 11 -22.03 20.38 13.21
C VAL A 11 -22.76 19.36 12.33
N ILE A 12 -23.72 18.62 12.89
CA ILE A 12 -24.52 17.62 12.15
C ILE A 12 -25.30 18.29 11.01
N GLN A 13 -25.88 19.47 11.25
CA GLN A 13 -26.60 20.22 10.22
C GLN A 13 -25.68 20.69 9.09
N ALA A 14 -24.47 21.16 9.42
CA ALA A 14 -23.46 21.52 8.43
C ALA A 14 -23.03 20.31 7.58
N VAL A 15 -22.77 19.16 8.21
CA VAL A 15 -22.43 17.91 7.52
C VAL A 15 -23.56 17.47 6.59
N ARG A 16 -24.82 17.53 7.05
CA ARG A 16 -25.99 17.19 6.23
C ARG A 16 -26.12 18.12 5.02
N THR A 17 -25.93 19.41 5.22
CA THR A 17 -25.98 20.42 4.16
C THR A 17 -24.91 20.13 3.11
N LEU A 18 -23.67 19.86 3.56
CA LEU A 18 -22.55 19.51 2.68
C LEU A 18 -22.85 18.23 1.87
N HIS A 19 -23.33 17.18 2.53
CA HIS A 19 -23.68 15.93 1.87
C HIS A 19 -24.74 16.11 0.79
N ASN A 20 -25.81 16.87 1.09
CA ASN A 20 -26.88 17.16 0.13
C ASN A 20 -26.34 17.95 -1.08
N LEU A 21 -25.50 18.96 -0.86
CA LEU A 21 -24.89 19.72 -1.95
C LEU A 21 -24.04 18.84 -2.87
N ILE A 22 -23.23 17.94 -2.29
CA ILE A 22 -22.40 17.01 -3.06
C ILE A 22 -23.26 16.03 -3.84
N TYR A 23 -24.29 15.47 -3.21
CA TYR A 23 -25.17 14.52 -3.85
C TYR A 23 -25.93 15.16 -5.02
N GLU A 24 -26.51 16.34 -4.81
CA GLU A 24 -27.23 17.08 -5.85
C GLU A 24 -26.29 17.48 -6.99
N GLN A 25 -25.10 18.01 -6.67
CA GLN A 25 -24.10 18.32 -7.70
C GLN A 25 -23.71 17.05 -8.48
N TRP A 26 -23.43 15.95 -7.78
CA TRP A 26 -23.06 14.70 -8.43
C TRP A 26 -24.17 14.21 -9.35
N LYS A 27 -25.41 14.15 -8.87
CA LYS A 27 -26.57 13.65 -9.63
C LYS A 27 -26.89 14.51 -10.84
N THR A 28 -26.79 15.83 -10.72
CA THR A 28 -27.25 16.77 -11.77
C THR A 28 -26.16 17.16 -12.76
N GLN A 29 -24.89 17.19 -12.33
CA GLN A 29 -23.79 17.74 -13.14
C GLN A 29 -22.73 16.69 -13.51
N LEU A 30 -22.51 15.67 -12.68
CA LEU A 30 -21.42 14.71 -12.88
C LEU A 30 -21.91 13.36 -13.41
N PHE A 31 -22.94 12.79 -12.80
CA PHE A 31 -23.42 11.44 -13.10
C PHE A 31 -23.85 11.35 -14.56
N LEU A 32 -23.35 10.33 -15.26
CA LEU A 32 -23.58 10.11 -16.70
C LEU A 32 -23.14 11.27 -17.63
N SER A 33 -22.34 12.22 -17.14
CA SER A 33 -21.67 13.19 -18.00
C SER A 33 -20.60 12.50 -18.86
N PRO A 34 -20.18 13.08 -20.00
CA PRO A 34 -19.07 12.55 -20.79
C PRO A 34 -17.78 12.35 -19.98
N LYS A 35 -17.51 13.26 -19.03
CA LYS A 35 -16.37 13.18 -18.12
C LYS A 35 -16.47 11.97 -17.18
N TRP A 36 -17.68 11.63 -16.72
CA TRP A 36 -17.92 10.44 -15.90
C TRP A 36 -17.60 9.16 -16.67
N PHE A 37 -18.11 9.02 -17.90
CA PHE A 37 -17.78 7.86 -18.73
C PHE A 37 -16.28 7.79 -19.06
N GLY A 38 -15.63 8.92 -19.33
CA GLY A 38 -14.19 8.98 -19.55
C GLY A 38 -13.39 8.46 -18.34
N ILE A 39 -13.78 8.85 -17.12
CA ILE A 39 -13.12 8.38 -15.90
C ILE A 39 -13.42 6.90 -15.62
N VAL A 40 -14.65 6.44 -15.82
CA VAL A 40 -14.99 5.00 -15.70
C VAL A 40 -14.17 4.17 -16.69
N ALA A 41 -14.11 4.59 -17.95
CA ALA A 41 -13.33 3.92 -18.98
C ALA A 41 -11.84 3.91 -18.60
N PHE A 42 -11.32 5.01 -18.05
CA PHE A 42 -9.94 5.10 -17.58
C PHE A 42 -9.66 4.17 -16.40
N ILE A 43 -10.59 4.04 -15.44
CA ILE A 43 -10.46 3.08 -14.33
C ILE A 43 -10.39 1.66 -14.88
N ILE A 44 -11.36 1.27 -15.71
CA ILE A 44 -11.40 -0.06 -16.33
C ILE A 44 -10.12 -0.35 -17.11
N PHE A 45 -9.67 0.62 -17.92
CA PHE A 45 -8.43 0.53 -18.67
C PHE A 45 -7.22 0.35 -17.75
N SER A 46 -7.12 1.10 -16.66
CA SER A 46 -6.02 1.02 -15.70
C SER A 46 -5.93 -0.37 -15.05
N TYR A 47 -7.07 -0.93 -14.63
CA TYR A 47 -7.13 -2.30 -14.12
C TYR A 47 -6.70 -3.31 -15.18
N ILE A 48 -7.27 -3.25 -16.39
CA ILE A 48 -6.92 -4.18 -17.46
C ILE A 48 -5.42 -4.10 -17.81
N LEU A 49 -4.89 -2.89 -17.94
CA LEU A 49 -3.49 -2.65 -18.27
C LEU A 49 -2.57 -3.20 -17.17
N CYS A 50 -2.82 -2.82 -15.92
CA CYS A 50 -2.00 -3.23 -14.80
C CYS A 50 -1.99 -4.75 -14.66
N PHE A 51 -3.17 -5.38 -14.57
CA PHE A 51 -3.28 -6.84 -14.41
C PHE A 51 -2.72 -7.63 -15.59
N ARG A 52 -2.61 -7.04 -16.79
CA ARG A 52 -1.89 -7.66 -17.92
C ARG A 52 -0.37 -7.56 -17.80
N LEU A 53 0.14 -6.51 -17.17
CA LEU A 53 1.58 -6.28 -17.00
C LEU A 53 2.15 -6.90 -15.71
N LEU A 54 1.31 -7.21 -14.73
CA LEU A 54 1.75 -7.80 -13.47
C LEU A 54 2.30 -9.22 -13.66
N ASP A 55 3.45 -9.48 -13.04
CA ASP A 55 4.07 -10.80 -13.00
C ASP A 55 3.32 -11.73 -12.04
N LYS A 56 2.71 -12.78 -12.60
CA LYS A 56 1.88 -13.76 -11.88
C LYS A 56 2.64 -14.54 -10.81
N THR A 57 3.96 -14.63 -10.94
CA THR A 57 4.80 -15.36 -9.99
C THR A 57 4.99 -14.62 -8.66
N ARG A 58 4.73 -13.30 -8.64
CA ARG A 58 5.02 -12.41 -7.50
C ARG A 58 3.77 -11.68 -6.99
N TYR A 59 2.58 -12.19 -7.28
CA TYR A 59 1.32 -11.52 -6.92
C TYR A 59 1.22 -11.19 -5.44
N THR A 60 1.51 -12.13 -4.53
CA THR A 60 1.42 -11.86 -3.08
C THR A 60 2.26 -10.66 -2.67
N ARG A 61 3.51 -10.61 -3.14
CA ARG A 61 4.45 -9.50 -2.88
C ARG A 61 3.91 -8.17 -3.43
N LEU A 62 3.37 -8.17 -4.64
CA LEU A 62 2.84 -6.98 -5.28
C LEU A 62 1.55 -6.48 -4.62
N PHE A 63 0.63 -7.38 -4.29
CA PHE A 63 -0.61 -7.03 -3.60
C PHE A 63 -0.34 -6.55 -2.17
N LEU A 64 0.63 -7.12 -1.46
CA LEU A 64 1.08 -6.59 -0.17
C LEU A 64 1.58 -5.15 -0.31
N PHE A 65 2.45 -4.90 -1.30
CA PHE A 65 2.94 -3.54 -1.56
C PHE A 65 1.80 -2.57 -1.90
N GLY A 66 0.95 -2.91 -2.87
CA GLY A 66 -0.10 -1.98 -3.30
C GLY A 66 -1.22 -1.79 -2.28
N SER A 67 -1.53 -2.79 -1.44
CA SER A 67 -2.47 -2.63 -0.32
C SER A 67 -1.91 -1.68 0.74
N LEU A 68 -0.62 -1.79 1.07
CA LEU A 68 0.06 -0.87 1.97
C LEU A 68 0.05 0.56 1.43
N ILE A 69 0.31 0.72 0.12
CA ILE A 69 0.17 2.01 -0.58
C ILE A 69 -1.24 2.55 -0.46
N THR A 70 -2.27 1.75 -0.76
CA THR A 70 -3.67 2.17 -0.62
C THR A 70 -3.97 2.67 0.78
N VAL A 71 -3.51 1.98 1.82
CA VAL A 71 -3.70 2.40 3.22
C VAL A 71 -3.02 3.75 3.47
N PHE A 72 -1.73 3.87 3.15
CA PHE A 72 -0.97 5.11 3.37
C PHE A 72 -1.59 6.30 2.66
N TYR A 73 -1.99 6.14 1.41
CA TYR A 73 -2.61 7.21 0.64
C TYR A 73 -4.02 7.54 1.09
N THR A 74 -4.81 6.56 1.50
CA THR A 74 -6.15 6.82 2.05
C THR A 74 -6.04 7.66 3.32
N VAL A 75 -5.09 7.34 4.21
CA VAL A 75 -4.84 8.15 5.41
C VAL A 75 -4.36 9.56 5.05
N TYR A 76 -3.40 9.68 4.13
CA TYR A 76 -2.91 10.97 3.65
C TYR A 76 -4.04 11.82 3.03
N ASP A 77 -4.91 11.21 2.24
CA ASP A 77 -6.04 11.88 1.59
C ASP A 77 -7.11 12.33 2.59
N ILE A 78 -7.46 11.47 3.55
CA ILE A 78 -8.36 11.85 4.64
C ILE A 78 -7.82 13.07 5.37
N ILE A 79 -6.54 13.08 5.74
CA ILE A 79 -5.91 14.23 6.39
C ILE A 79 -6.02 15.47 5.48
N GLY A 80 -5.61 15.36 4.21
CA GLY A 80 -5.59 16.50 3.30
C GLY A 80 -6.96 17.12 3.03
N VAL A 81 -8.00 16.29 2.86
CA VAL A 81 -9.37 16.77 2.69
C VAL A 81 -9.91 17.42 3.97
N ASN A 82 -9.62 16.84 5.14
CA ASN A 82 -10.07 17.41 6.42
C ASN A 82 -9.42 18.77 6.72
N PHE A 83 -8.14 18.94 6.36
CA PHE A 83 -7.44 20.23 6.47
C PHE A 83 -7.68 21.18 5.29
N LEU A 84 -8.59 20.82 4.37
CA LEU A 84 -8.94 21.61 3.20
C LEU A 84 -7.73 21.96 2.31
N LEU A 85 -6.72 21.08 2.29
CA LEU A 85 -5.50 21.25 1.49
C LEU A 85 -5.82 21.13 -0.01
N TRP A 86 -6.75 20.25 -0.34
CA TRP A 86 -7.36 20.09 -1.66
C TRP A 86 -8.83 19.67 -1.53
N HIS A 87 -9.55 19.79 -2.65
CA HIS A 87 -10.95 19.41 -2.74
C HIS A 87 -11.24 18.72 -4.07
N TYR A 88 -12.00 17.62 -4.03
CA TYR A 88 -12.44 16.92 -5.24
C TYR A 88 -13.57 17.68 -5.92
N THR A 89 -13.28 18.25 -7.09
CA THR A 89 -14.26 18.89 -7.97
C THR A 89 -14.99 17.87 -8.85
N PHE A 90 -14.41 16.69 -9.03
CA PHE A 90 -15.05 15.57 -9.70
C PHE A 90 -15.05 14.32 -8.81
N ARG A 91 -16.18 13.63 -8.74
CA ARG A 91 -16.36 12.40 -7.96
C ARG A 91 -17.10 11.37 -8.80
N ILE A 92 -16.60 10.14 -8.82
CA ILE A 92 -17.26 9.05 -9.54
C ILE A 92 -18.52 8.56 -8.81
N VAL A 93 -18.44 8.51 -7.48
CA VAL A 93 -19.51 8.17 -6.54
C VAL A 93 -19.66 9.35 -5.57
N PRO A 94 -20.86 9.68 -5.08
CA PRO A 94 -21.10 10.85 -4.21
C PRO A 94 -20.63 10.60 -2.76
N THR A 95 -19.37 10.21 -2.58
CA THR A 95 -18.73 9.96 -1.28
C THR A 95 -17.68 11.02 -0.96
N MET A 96 -17.42 11.21 0.34
CA MET A 96 -16.37 12.08 0.87
C MET A 96 -15.47 11.31 1.85
N PRO A 97 -14.13 11.28 1.62
CA PRO A 97 -13.42 11.73 0.41
C PRO A 97 -13.70 10.81 -0.81
N SER A 98 -13.25 11.22 -2.00
CA SER A 98 -13.51 10.46 -3.24
C SER A 98 -12.44 9.40 -3.48
N ILE A 99 -12.53 8.27 -2.77
CA ILE A 99 -11.46 7.26 -2.70
C ILE A 99 -11.23 6.40 -3.97
N MET A 100 -12.16 6.43 -4.94
CA MET A 100 -12.22 5.40 -5.98
C MET A 100 -11.12 5.55 -7.04
N LEU A 101 -10.96 6.75 -7.60
CA LEU A 101 -10.09 6.96 -8.75
C LEU A 101 -8.61 6.97 -8.36
N ASP A 102 -8.26 7.69 -7.30
CA ASP A 102 -6.89 7.86 -6.87
C ASP A 102 -6.45 6.72 -5.93
N ASN A 103 -7.11 6.56 -4.78
CA ASN A 103 -6.61 5.75 -3.67
C ASN A 103 -6.73 4.24 -3.92
N LEU A 104 -7.74 3.82 -4.71
CA LEU A 104 -7.99 2.41 -5.03
C LEU A 104 -7.56 1.99 -6.44
N THR A 105 -7.49 2.94 -7.38
CA THR A 105 -7.15 2.62 -8.77
C THR A 105 -5.76 3.11 -9.13
N ILE A 106 -5.60 4.40 -9.40
CA ILE A 106 -4.39 4.92 -10.04
C ILE A 106 -3.18 4.70 -9.14
N ILE A 107 -3.22 5.20 -7.90
CA ILE A 107 -2.05 5.20 -7.03
C ILE A 107 -1.55 3.77 -6.76
N PRO A 108 -2.37 2.83 -6.25
CA PRO A 108 -1.86 1.48 -5.96
C PRO A 108 -1.46 0.71 -7.22
N LEU A 109 -2.24 0.76 -8.31
CA LEU A 109 -1.93 -0.02 -9.52
C LEU A 109 -0.62 0.44 -10.17
N TYR A 110 -0.45 1.75 -10.40
CA TYR A 110 0.79 2.24 -11.01
C TYR A 110 1.97 2.15 -10.04
N SER A 111 1.74 2.27 -8.73
CA SER A 111 2.79 2.00 -7.73
C SER A 111 3.27 0.55 -7.79
N MET A 112 2.37 -0.43 -7.92
CA MET A 112 2.75 -1.85 -8.09
C MET A 112 3.63 -2.05 -9.33
N LEU A 113 3.31 -1.39 -10.44
CA LEU A 113 4.13 -1.46 -11.67
C LEU A 113 5.52 -0.86 -11.42
N VAL A 114 5.61 0.32 -10.80
CA VAL A 114 6.91 0.92 -10.45
C VAL A 114 7.71 -0.02 -9.55
N PHE A 115 7.08 -0.61 -8.54
CA PHE A 115 7.73 -1.55 -7.63
C PHE A 115 8.21 -2.83 -8.33
N GLN A 116 7.44 -3.36 -9.28
CA GLN A 116 7.82 -4.55 -10.06
C GLN A 116 9.04 -4.31 -10.95
N TYR A 117 9.07 -3.17 -11.66
CA TYR A 117 10.09 -2.92 -12.70
C TYR A 117 11.37 -2.25 -12.18
N THR A 118 11.41 -1.82 -10.92
CA THR A 118 12.58 -1.14 -10.34
C THR A 118 13.31 -2.02 -9.33
N LYS A 119 14.61 -2.23 -9.56
CA LYS A 119 15.45 -3.09 -8.72
C LYS A 119 16.18 -2.31 -7.63
N THR A 120 16.72 -1.13 -7.94
CA THR A 120 17.49 -0.32 -6.98
C THR A 120 16.63 0.74 -6.27
N TRP A 121 17.10 1.23 -5.13
CA TRP A 121 16.45 2.33 -4.39
C TRP A 121 16.40 3.64 -5.19
N THR A 122 17.49 3.96 -5.88
CA THR A 122 17.60 5.16 -6.71
C THR A 122 16.65 5.13 -7.90
N SER A 123 16.57 4.00 -8.61
CA SER A 123 15.65 3.82 -9.73
C SER A 123 14.20 3.93 -9.26
N PHE A 124 13.84 3.24 -8.17
CA PHE A 124 12.49 3.34 -7.62
C PHE A 124 12.13 4.78 -7.24
N ALA A 125 13.00 5.48 -6.50
CA ALA A 125 12.74 6.86 -6.11
C ALA A 125 12.52 7.77 -7.33
N ALA A 126 13.32 7.61 -8.38
CA ALA A 126 13.18 8.38 -9.62
C ALA A 126 11.85 8.10 -10.34
N PHE A 127 11.52 6.82 -10.59
CA PHE A 127 10.26 6.45 -11.24
C PHE A 127 9.04 6.83 -10.40
N TYR A 128 9.13 6.70 -9.08
CA TYR A 128 8.06 7.10 -8.18
C TYR A 128 7.90 8.62 -8.12
N ALA A 129 8.99 9.40 -8.23
CA ALA A 129 8.92 10.85 -8.34
C ALA A 129 8.25 11.29 -9.65
N VAL A 130 8.50 10.58 -10.75
CA VAL A 130 7.78 10.83 -12.02
C VAL A 130 6.30 10.53 -11.84
N LEU A 131 5.92 9.39 -11.27
CA LEU A 131 4.53 9.05 -10.97
C LEU A 131 3.89 10.13 -10.07
N ALA A 132 4.58 10.54 -9.01
CA ALA A 132 4.14 11.57 -8.08
C ALA A 132 3.88 12.92 -8.76
N ALA A 133 4.78 13.34 -9.65
CA ALA A 133 4.62 14.56 -10.44
C ALA A 133 3.43 14.43 -11.41
N MET A 134 3.30 13.32 -12.13
CA MET A 134 2.19 13.07 -13.05
C MET A 134 0.84 13.17 -12.33
N LEU A 135 0.72 12.64 -11.12
CA LEU A 135 -0.51 12.73 -10.34
C LEU A 135 -0.77 14.13 -9.81
N SER A 136 0.26 14.77 -9.24
CA SER A 136 0.13 16.08 -8.59
C SER A 136 -0.20 17.20 -9.58
N TYR A 137 0.27 17.10 -10.83
CA TYR A 137 -0.09 18.04 -11.90
C TYR A 137 -1.29 17.57 -12.73
N GLY A 138 -1.42 16.26 -12.98
CA GLY A 138 -2.46 15.70 -13.83
C GLY A 138 -3.86 15.83 -13.22
N LEU A 139 -4.04 15.45 -11.95
CA LEU A 139 -5.38 15.50 -11.33
C LEU A 139 -5.97 16.93 -11.31
N PRO A 140 -5.19 17.99 -11.02
CA PRO A 140 -5.66 19.36 -11.18
C PRO A 140 -5.88 19.79 -12.63
N MET A 141 -4.98 19.41 -13.56
CA MET A 141 -5.11 19.76 -14.98
C MET A 141 -6.41 19.21 -15.59
N PHE A 142 -6.82 17.99 -15.21
CA PHE A 142 -8.08 17.40 -15.65
C PHE A 142 -9.31 17.87 -14.84
N GLY A 143 -9.13 18.81 -13.90
CA GLY A 143 -10.18 19.35 -13.05
C GLY A 143 -10.85 18.28 -12.18
N ILE A 144 -10.08 17.30 -11.71
CA ILE A 144 -10.55 16.25 -10.78
C ILE A 144 -10.38 16.74 -9.34
N VAL A 145 -9.24 17.40 -9.06
CA VAL A 145 -8.88 17.94 -7.76
C VAL A 145 -8.56 19.42 -7.91
N LYS A 146 -9.11 20.25 -7.03
CA LYS A 146 -8.70 21.65 -6.85
C LYS A 146 -7.77 21.75 -5.65
N VAL A 147 -6.53 22.13 -5.88
CA VAL A 147 -5.56 22.43 -4.83
C VAL A 147 -5.93 23.79 -4.22
N ILE A 148 -5.97 23.88 -2.88
CA ILE A 148 -6.42 25.07 -2.16
C ILE A 148 -5.25 25.73 -1.44
N ASN A 149 -4.69 25.07 -0.43
CA ASN A 149 -3.60 25.61 0.39
C ASN A 149 -2.46 24.59 0.55
N TRP A 150 -2.10 23.94 -0.55
CA TRP A 150 -1.08 22.91 -0.57
C TRP A 150 -0.07 23.13 -1.70
N SER A 151 1.21 22.94 -1.39
CA SER A 151 2.27 23.02 -2.39
C SER A 151 2.32 21.74 -3.21
N ILE A 152 2.36 21.87 -4.54
CA ILE A 152 2.54 20.74 -5.45
C ILE A 152 3.86 20.02 -5.15
N LEU A 153 4.93 20.76 -4.83
CA LEU A 153 6.22 20.18 -4.48
C LEU A 153 6.14 19.36 -3.19
N TYR A 154 5.45 19.87 -2.16
CA TYR A 154 5.25 19.11 -0.91
C TYR A 154 4.44 17.85 -1.13
N ASN A 155 3.42 17.90 -2.01
CA ASN A 155 2.68 16.71 -2.41
C ASN A 155 3.62 15.67 -3.03
N ILE A 156 4.42 16.07 -4.03
CA ILE A 156 5.37 15.17 -4.71
C ILE A 156 6.33 14.52 -3.70
N VAL A 157 6.94 15.32 -2.81
CA VAL A 157 7.90 14.82 -1.81
C VAL A 157 7.25 13.81 -0.86
N LEU A 158 6.04 14.12 -0.37
CA LEU A 158 5.33 13.26 0.58
C LEU A 158 4.89 11.94 -0.10
N VAL A 159 4.37 12.02 -1.32
CA VAL A 159 3.98 10.88 -2.15
C VAL A 159 5.18 9.96 -2.39
N VAL A 160 6.35 10.50 -2.76
CA VAL A 160 7.60 9.73 -2.88
C VAL A 160 8.01 9.08 -1.56
N PHE A 161 7.92 9.83 -0.45
CA PHE A 161 8.23 9.31 0.87
C PHE A 161 7.34 8.11 1.25
N LEU A 162 6.03 8.19 1.03
CA LEU A 162 5.10 7.07 1.30
C LEU A 162 5.42 5.85 0.42
N GLY A 163 5.77 6.06 -0.85
CA GLY A 163 6.21 4.99 -1.74
C GLY A 163 7.47 4.29 -1.24
N LEU A 164 8.47 5.06 -0.80
CA LEU A 164 9.72 4.54 -0.23
C LEU A 164 9.48 3.79 1.09
N LEU A 165 8.63 4.34 1.96
CA LEU A 165 8.26 3.72 3.22
C LEU A 165 7.58 2.36 2.96
N ALA A 166 6.62 2.31 2.04
CA ALA A 166 5.94 1.06 1.70
C ALA A 166 6.92 0.01 1.15
N ARG A 167 7.86 0.44 0.30
CA ARG A 167 8.90 -0.43 -0.23
C ARG A 167 9.80 -0.97 0.88
N ALA A 168 10.18 -0.14 1.84
CA ALA A 168 11.00 -0.53 2.98
C ALA A 168 10.30 -1.56 3.86
N VAL A 169 9.01 -1.37 4.13
CA VAL A 169 8.21 -2.32 4.90
C VAL A 169 8.15 -3.68 4.21
N VAL A 170 7.82 -3.72 2.91
CA VAL A 170 7.73 -5.00 2.17
C VAL A 170 9.07 -5.73 2.14
N ILE A 171 10.16 -5.04 1.80
CA ILE A 171 11.50 -5.65 1.80
C ILE A 171 11.91 -6.07 3.23
N GLY A 172 11.50 -5.33 4.25
CA GLY A 172 11.73 -5.67 5.65
C GLY A 172 11.04 -6.97 6.05
N ILE A 173 9.78 -7.16 5.66
CA ILE A 173 9.01 -8.38 5.89
C ILE A 173 9.68 -9.57 5.19
N GLU A 174 10.05 -9.43 3.91
CA GLU A 174 10.75 -10.48 3.16
C GLU A 174 12.03 -10.95 3.88
N ARG A 175 12.84 -10.00 4.40
CA ARG A 175 14.06 -10.32 5.14
C ARG A 175 13.81 -11.03 6.47
N LEU A 176 12.67 -10.76 7.12
CA LEU A 176 12.30 -11.45 8.37
C LEU A 176 11.87 -12.88 8.08
N GLU A 177 11.11 -13.09 7.00
CA GLU A 177 10.71 -14.43 6.54
C GLU A 177 11.92 -15.28 6.15
N GLU A 178 12.88 -14.70 5.41
CA GLU A 178 14.13 -15.38 5.05
C GLU A 178 14.94 -15.82 6.29
N LYS A 179 15.06 -14.93 7.29
CA LYS A 179 15.76 -15.24 8.55
C LYS A 179 15.08 -16.36 9.32
N ALA A 180 13.76 -16.26 9.52
CA ALA A 180 12.98 -17.29 10.23
C ALA A 180 13.05 -18.65 9.50
N GLY A 181 12.99 -18.64 8.16
CA GLY A 181 13.16 -19.84 7.35
C GLY A 181 14.55 -20.47 7.50
N SER A 182 15.60 -19.65 7.57
CA SER A 182 16.98 -20.12 7.76
C SER A 182 17.25 -20.71 9.16
N GLU A 183 16.64 -20.14 10.21
CA GLU A 183 16.74 -20.66 11.58
C GLU A 183 16.03 -22.02 11.71
N LEU A 184 14.87 -22.19 11.06
CA LEU A 184 14.12 -23.44 11.07
C LEU A 184 14.82 -24.57 10.27
N SER A 185 15.59 -24.22 9.25
CA SER A 185 16.33 -25.16 8.40
C SER A 185 17.76 -25.43 8.87
N THR A 186 18.21 -24.78 9.94
CA THR A 186 19.45 -25.15 10.63
C THR A 186 19.18 -26.45 11.42
N PRO A 187 19.80 -27.60 11.05
CA PRO A 187 19.50 -28.86 11.70
C PRO A 187 19.87 -28.78 13.18
N ALA A 188 19.00 -29.31 14.03
CA ALA A 188 19.32 -29.71 15.40
C ALA A 188 20.36 -30.86 15.39
N SER A 189 21.54 -30.61 14.83
CA SER A 189 22.70 -31.50 14.85
C SER A 189 23.81 -30.81 15.64
N THR A 190 23.56 -30.60 16.93
CA THR A 190 24.66 -30.40 17.87
C THR A 190 24.63 -31.60 18.84
N HIS A 191 25.52 -32.54 18.56
CA HIS A 191 25.89 -33.70 19.39
C HIS A 191 24.79 -34.72 19.74
N LEU A 192 24.51 -35.62 18.80
CA LEU A 192 24.31 -37.03 19.14
C LEU A 192 25.58 -37.77 18.73
N THR A 193 26.55 -37.85 19.65
CA THR A 193 27.65 -38.81 19.52
C THR A 193 27.06 -40.22 19.55
N PRO A 194 27.27 -41.06 18.52
CA PRO A 194 26.90 -42.46 18.62
C PRO A 194 27.86 -43.11 19.62
N GLN A 195 27.37 -43.48 20.81
CA GLN A 195 28.10 -44.43 21.64
C GLN A 195 28.01 -45.80 20.96
N PRO A 196 29.14 -46.45 20.63
CA PRO A 196 29.10 -47.84 20.25
C PRO A 196 28.81 -48.64 21.51
N VAL A 197 27.65 -49.30 21.57
CA VAL A 197 27.41 -50.34 22.57
C VAL A 197 28.33 -51.50 22.21
N LEU A 198 29.52 -51.52 22.80
CA LEU A 198 30.40 -52.67 22.77
C LEU A 198 29.75 -53.76 23.62
N LYS A 199 29.06 -54.70 22.96
CA LYS A 199 28.61 -55.93 23.60
C LYS A 199 29.86 -56.74 23.94
N HIS A 200 30.30 -56.74 25.19
CA HIS A 200 31.35 -57.66 25.67
C HIS A 200 30.88 -59.09 25.41
N MET A 201 31.41 -59.71 24.36
CA MET A 201 31.52 -61.16 24.25
C MET A 201 32.99 -61.50 24.42
N GLU A 202 33.42 -61.64 25.67
CA GLU A 202 34.61 -62.41 26.00
C GLU A 202 34.16 -63.66 26.74
N ARG A 203 34.26 -64.78 26.01
CA ARG A 203 34.51 -66.09 26.60
C ARG A 203 35.86 -65.99 27.31
N GLU A 204 35.86 -66.22 28.62
CA GLU A 204 37.01 -66.83 29.29
C GLU A 204 36.56 -68.17 29.83
N SER A 205 36.69 -69.18 28.98
CA SER A 205 37.04 -70.54 29.40
C SER A 205 38.56 -70.65 29.35
N GLU A 206 39.14 -71.32 30.35
CA GLU A 206 40.57 -71.64 30.54
C GLU A 206 41.39 -70.55 31.25
N ASP A 207 41.70 -70.73 32.54
CA ASP A 207 42.91 -71.49 32.90
C ASP A 207 43.04 -71.88 34.40
N ARG A 208 43.42 -73.15 34.60
CA ARG A 208 44.29 -73.77 35.64
C ARG A 208 44.20 -73.45 37.15
N ASN A 209 43.91 -74.54 37.89
CA ASN A 209 44.71 -75.20 38.95
C ASN A 209 45.11 -74.50 40.27
N GLU A 210 44.58 -75.07 41.38
CA GLU A 210 45.23 -75.56 42.62
C GLU A 210 46.14 -74.65 43.48
N PRO A 211 46.31 -74.90 44.80
CA PRO A 211 46.11 -76.16 45.55
C PRO A 211 45.03 -76.18 46.65
#